data_AF-A0A3M7TE45-F1
#
_entry.id   AF-A0A3M7TE45-F1
#
_cell.length_a   1.000
_cell.length_b   1.000
_cell.length_c   1.000
_cell.angle_alpha   90.00
_cell.angle_beta   90.00
_cell.angle_gamma   90.00
#
_symmetry.space_group_name_H-M   'P 1'
#
loop_
_entity.id
_entity.type
_entity.pdbx_description
1 polymer ?
#
loop_
_entity_poly.entity_id
_entity_poly.type
_entity_poly.pdbx_seq_one_letter_code
_entity_poly.pdbx_strand_id
1 'polypeptide(L)'
;MKLPPELEDEYVKEVLYNHSLENLPNEKWKNIEDFENYAISNYGRVKSLERTTFSLFGKERLLPDMIMKLSVKKQFNKYLQTNIYNVHCSLMCEDRKYTRSVARLVYYHFIEKFDKNDTNIRINFKDNNRFNLHSSNLEKISVRESRLNTFRQNRARNVHVDYLQAVSQYTAEGDFISNFESVYAAEKKLGITCESIMDVINSKFLTAGTFRWFLQNIPPNRSNLLIAESKDSDTKVFNSSLWVKLGKPSIDHNNPPPCMNLSIKDLSEEYWVPIPILGFEKRFVISNRGRIKRLGSWTSKGRKILLKEQILAQMVLSSTETTYSLYCVLKNEGQVIKPVVSRLLYYCFVQNFDLRDRRLVIVNDNIPLWNIDISKLSLRPINYILKERYKDSIIPKVRKVFNTKKVFNDILWKKLGQPPIDEKNPLAIFNLSLKNMPGESWKALPGLHGKYVISNRGRVKRLSGWGAGFRFYKEEQVLHLNLHKSDNYLYFRVHPKEDVNTKSLARMLYYCFVKEFDLQDRTLRVVNQNKHIWDIDLSKLSLRSILDAFNRPSN
;
A
#
# COMPACT_ATOMS: atom_id res chain seq x y z
N MET A 1 -16.89 -19.99 -18.29
CA MET A 1 -17.15 -18.88 -19.22
C MET A 1 -17.13 -19.50 -20.61
N LYS A 2 -18.23 -19.39 -21.37
CA LYS A 2 -18.21 -19.78 -22.80
C LYS A 2 -17.35 -18.75 -23.55
N LEU A 3 -16.52 -19.20 -24.48
CA LEU A 3 -15.76 -18.29 -25.34
C LEU A 3 -16.73 -17.56 -26.27
N PRO A 4 -16.41 -16.33 -26.72
CA PRO A 4 -17.09 -15.73 -27.86
C PRO A 4 -17.08 -16.70 -29.06
N PRO A 5 -18.19 -16.87 -29.80
CA PRO A 5 -18.26 -17.82 -30.92
C PRO A 5 -17.17 -17.61 -31.98
N GLU A 6 -16.70 -16.37 -32.15
CA GLU A 6 -15.65 -16.01 -33.12
C GLU A 6 -14.26 -16.54 -32.73
N LEU A 7 -14.10 -17.01 -31.49
CA LEU A 7 -12.87 -17.58 -30.96
C LEU A 7 -12.93 -19.11 -30.80
N GLU A 8 -14.06 -19.74 -31.14
CA GLU A 8 -14.25 -21.20 -31.07
C GLU A 8 -13.95 -21.86 -32.42
N ASP A 9 -12.66 -22.01 -32.71
CA ASP A 9 -12.18 -22.78 -33.87
C ASP A 9 -12.30 -24.30 -33.67
N GLU A 10 -11.92 -25.05 -34.70
CA GLU A 10 -11.89 -26.52 -34.69
C GLU A 10 -11.01 -27.08 -33.57
N TYR A 11 -9.86 -26.47 -33.30
CA TYR A 11 -8.95 -26.92 -32.24
C TYR A 11 -9.60 -26.79 -30.85
N VAL A 12 -10.29 -25.69 -30.58
CA VAL A 12 -11.03 -25.48 -29.33
C VAL A 12 -12.07 -26.58 -29.13
N LYS A 13 -12.86 -26.89 -30.17
CA LYS A 13 -13.96 -27.86 -30.11
C LYS A 13 -13.45 -29.29 -29.95
N GLU A 14 -12.53 -29.71 -30.79
CA GLU A 14 -12.04 -31.08 -30.86
C GLU A 14 -11.03 -31.44 -29.76
N VAL A 15 -10.32 -30.43 -29.22
CA VAL A 15 -9.24 -30.65 -28.25
C VAL A 15 -9.58 -30.06 -26.88
N LEU A 16 -9.83 -28.75 -26.79
CA LEU A 16 -9.94 -28.08 -25.49
C LEU A 16 -11.27 -28.37 -24.78
N TYR A 17 -12.34 -28.58 -25.53
CA TYR A 17 -13.65 -28.97 -25.01
C TYR A 17 -13.85 -30.49 -24.96
N ASN A 18 -12.92 -31.27 -25.52
CA ASN A 18 -13.00 -32.73 -25.49
C ASN A 18 -12.55 -33.29 -24.13
N HIS A 19 -13.53 -33.75 -23.36
CA HIS A 19 -13.34 -34.36 -22.03
C HIS A 19 -13.32 -35.90 -22.05
N SER A 20 -13.32 -36.55 -23.23
CA SER A 20 -13.23 -38.01 -23.36
C SER A 20 -11.89 -38.53 -22.85
N LEU A 21 -11.83 -39.69 -22.18
CA LEU A 21 -10.56 -40.29 -21.79
C LEU A 21 -9.79 -40.90 -22.98
N GLU A 22 -10.44 -41.03 -24.13
CA GLU A 22 -9.82 -41.50 -25.37
C GLU A 22 -8.72 -40.52 -25.82
N ASN A 23 -7.62 -41.11 -26.30
CA ASN A 23 -6.50 -40.35 -26.82
C ASN A 23 -6.84 -39.84 -28.21
N LEU A 24 -6.47 -38.58 -28.47
CA LEU A 24 -6.47 -38.06 -29.83
C LEU A 24 -5.36 -38.73 -30.67
N PRO A 25 -5.44 -38.70 -32.01
CA PRO A 25 -4.38 -39.22 -32.87
C PRO A 25 -3.02 -38.62 -32.50
N ASN A 26 -2.02 -39.47 -32.27
CA ASN A 26 -0.66 -39.08 -31.86
C ASN A 26 -0.57 -38.29 -30.54
N GLU A 27 -1.58 -38.39 -29.67
CA GLU A 27 -1.55 -37.76 -28.36
C GLU A 27 -0.57 -38.49 -27.43
N LYS A 28 0.37 -37.73 -26.88
CA LYS A 28 1.38 -38.18 -25.92
C LYS A 28 1.16 -37.47 -24.60
N TRP A 29 1.16 -38.23 -23.51
CA TRP A 29 0.97 -37.72 -22.15
C TRP A 29 2.29 -37.72 -21.37
N LYS A 30 2.50 -36.72 -20.52
CA LYS A 30 3.61 -36.63 -19.56
C LYS A 30 3.10 -36.16 -18.21
N ASN A 31 3.66 -36.70 -17.12
CA ASN A 31 3.36 -36.23 -15.78
C ASN A 31 3.81 -34.78 -15.60
N ILE A 32 2.99 -33.98 -14.92
CA ILE A 32 3.32 -32.59 -14.62
C ILE A 32 4.24 -32.60 -13.39
N GLU A 33 5.49 -32.19 -13.58
CA GLU A 33 6.46 -32.05 -12.50
C GLU A 33 5.96 -31.09 -11.42
N ASP A 34 6.17 -31.45 -10.14
CA ASP A 34 5.65 -30.80 -8.92
C ASP A 34 4.14 -31.03 -8.67
N PHE A 35 3.45 -31.75 -9.56
CA PHE A 35 2.02 -32.01 -9.53
C PHE A 35 1.73 -33.49 -9.86
N GLU A 36 2.16 -34.39 -8.98
CA GLU A 36 2.16 -35.85 -9.18
C GLU A 36 0.82 -36.45 -9.62
N ASN A 37 -0.28 -35.82 -9.22
CA ASN A 37 -1.64 -36.27 -9.54
C ASN A 37 -2.16 -35.81 -10.91
N TYR A 38 -1.30 -35.26 -11.76
CA TYR A 38 -1.72 -34.65 -13.01
C TYR A 38 -0.77 -34.98 -14.16
N ALA A 39 -1.34 -35.17 -15.35
CA ALA A 39 -0.62 -35.32 -16.60
C ALA A 39 -1.07 -34.26 -17.62
N ILE A 40 -0.18 -33.92 -18.54
CA ILE A 40 -0.45 -32.99 -19.65
C ILE A 40 -0.09 -33.63 -20.97
N SER A 41 -0.91 -33.39 -22.00
CA SER A 41 -0.66 -33.89 -23.34
C SER A 41 0.05 -32.88 -24.24
N ASN A 42 0.66 -33.36 -25.33
CA ASN A 42 1.24 -32.50 -26.38
C ASN A 42 0.20 -31.61 -27.09
N TYR A 43 -1.09 -31.92 -26.93
CA TYR A 43 -2.23 -31.12 -27.39
C TYR A 43 -2.69 -30.07 -26.37
N GLY A 44 -2.14 -30.07 -25.15
CA GLY A 44 -2.55 -29.17 -24.08
C GLY A 44 -3.81 -29.59 -23.32
N ARG A 45 -4.23 -30.86 -23.45
CA ARG A 45 -5.23 -31.45 -22.56
C ARG A 45 -4.56 -31.76 -21.22
N VAL A 46 -5.30 -31.60 -20.13
CA VAL A 46 -4.79 -31.85 -18.77
C VAL A 46 -5.64 -32.94 -18.15
N LYS A 47 -5.01 -34.00 -17.64
CA LYS A 47 -5.65 -35.14 -17.00
C LYS A 47 -5.38 -35.10 -15.50
N SER A 48 -6.43 -35.21 -14.69
CA SER A 48 -6.30 -35.56 -13.27
C SER A 48 -6.19 -37.08 -13.21
N LEU A 49 -5.12 -37.57 -12.62
CA LEU A 49 -4.89 -38.99 -12.46
C LEU A 49 -5.73 -39.55 -11.31
N GLU A 50 -6.04 -40.85 -11.41
CA GLU A 50 -6.72 -41.60 -10.37
C GLU A 50 -5.96 -41.54 -9.04
N ARG A 51 -6.68 -41.29 -7.95
CA ARG A 51 -6.10 -41.20 -6.60
C ARG A 51 -7.14 -41.38 -5.51
N THR A 52 -6.69 -41.91 -4.37
CA THR A 52 -7.49 -41.95 -3.15
C THR A 52 -7.31 -40.65 -2.36
N THR A 53 -8.41 -40.03 -1.95
CA THR A 53 -8.41 -38.81 -1.13
C THR A 53 -9.31 -38.99 0.09
N PHE A 54 -9.02 -38.26 1.17
CA PHE A 54 -9.84 -38.29 2.38
C PHE A 54 -10.78 -37.07 2.41
N SER A 55 -12.06 -37.29 2.71
CA SER A 55 -13.01 -36.22 3.00
C SER A 55 -12.67 -35.52 4.33
N LEU A 56 -13.20 -34.30 4.54
CA LEU A 56 -13.11 -33.58 5.81
C LEU A 56 -13.60 -34.40 7.03
N PHE A 57 -14.42 -35.43 6.79
CA PHE A 57 -14.92 -36.37 7.80
C PHE A 57 -14.16 -37.70 7.87
N GLY A 58 -12.97 -37.79 7.26
CA GLY A 58 -12.09 -38.98 7.31
C GLY A 58 -12.48 -40.13 6.37
N LYS A 59 -13.54 -39.99 5.56
CA LYS A 59 -13.97 -41.03 4.60
C LYS A 59 -13.10 -41.01 3.34
N GLU A 60 -12.52 -42.15 2.98
CA GLU A 60 -11.80 -42.36 1.72
C GLU A 60 -12.74 -42.23 0.51
N ARG A 61 -12.24 -41.59 -0.54
CA ARG A 61 -12.89 -41.43 -1.84
C ARG A 61 -11.86 -41.68 -2.94
N LEU A 62 -12.12 -42.66 -3.79
CA LEU A 62 -11.41 -42.85 -5.04
C LEU A 62 -11.89 -41.80 -6.04
N LEU A 63 -10.96 -40.95 -6.51
CA LEU A 63 -11.20 -40.04 -7.62
C LEU A 63 -10.66 -40.72 -8.88
N PRO A 64 -11.49 -41.00 -9.90
CA PRO A 64 -11.03 -41.64 -11.13
C PRO A 64 -10.24 -40.68 -12.03
N ASP A 65 -9.61 -41.24 -13.05
CA ASP A 65 -9.02 -40.49 -14.15
C ASP A 65 -10.05 -39.57 -14.82
N MET A 66 -9.71 -38.30 -15.00
CA MET A 66 -10.61 -37.32 -15.62
C MET A 66 -9.83 -36.29 -16.45
N ILE A 67 -10.33 -35.99 -17.65
CA ILE A 67 -9.84 -34.82 -18.40
C ILE A 67 -10.43 -33.55 -17.78
N MET A 68 -9.53 -32.64 -17.41
CA MET A 68 -9.87 -31.43 -16.69
C MET A 68 -10.47 -30.38 -17.62
N LYS A 69 -11.55 -29.75 -17.15
CA LYS A 69 -12.05 -28.52 -17.75
C LYS A 69 -11.05 -27.39 -17.59
N LEU A 70 -10.54 -26.88 -18.70
CA LEU A 70 -9.62 -25.74 -18.70
C LEU A 70 -10.36 -24.42 -18.44
N SER A 71 -9.62 -23.44 -17.93
CA SER A 71 -10.10 -22.09 -17.63
C SER A 71 -9.50 -21.08 -18.59
N VAL A 72 -10.29 -20.15 -19.08
CA VAL A 72 -9.82 -19.06 -19.93
C VAL A 72 -9.74 -17.78 -19.11
N LYS A 73 -8.54 -17.21 -18.98
CA LYS A 73 -8.35 -15.90 -18.36
C LYS A 73 -8.46 -14.80 -19.42
N LYS A 74 -9.33 -13.83 -19.13
CA LYS A 74 -9.58 -12.65 -19.96
C LYS A 74 -8.78 -11.45 -19.44
N GLN A 75 -8.08 -10.74 -20.33
CA GLN A 75 -7.35 -9.51 -20.04
C GLN A 75 -7.72 -8.45 -21.07
N PHE A 76 -8.10 -7.26 -20.61
CA PHE A 76 -8.47 -6.15 -21.51
C PHE A 76 -7.24 -5.37 -21.99
N ASN A 77 -7.13 -5.16 -23.31
CA ASN A 77 -6.15 -4.28 -23.93
C ASN A 77 -6.76 -2.89 -24.13
N LYS A 78 -6.27 -1.89 -23.38
CA LYS A 78 -6.76 -0.50 -23.46
C LYS A 78 -6.45 0.20 -24.78
N TYR A 79 -5.39 -0.21 -25.49
CA TYR A 79 -5.01 0.43 -26.75
C TYR A 79 -5.92 -0.01 -27.89
N LEU A 80 -6.13 -1.32 -28.03
CA LEU A 80 -7.01 -1.87 -29.05
C LEU A 80 -8.49 -1.87 -28.66
N GLN A 81 -8.81 -1.59 -27.39
CA GLN A 81 -10.16 -1.74 -26.82
C GLN A 81 -10.74 -3.15 -26.98
N THR A 82 -9.87 -4.17 -27.02
CA THR A 82 -10.24 -5.58 -27.22
C THR A 82 -9.76 -6.47 -26.07
N ASN A 83 -10.33 -7.68 -25.96
CA ASN A 83 -9.96 -8.65 -24.96
C ASN A 83 -8.94 -9.66 -25.49
N ILE A 84 -7.93 -9.97 -24.68
CA ILE A 84 -6.94 -11.01 -24.92
C ILE A 84 -7.25 -12.17 -23.97
N TYR A 85 -7.19 -13.39 -24.50
CA TYR A 85 -7.53 -14.61 -23.78
C TYR A 85 -6.32 -15.52 -23.65
N ASN A 86 -6.18 -16.20 -22.51
CA ASN A 86 -5.12 -17.19 -22.28
C ASN A 86 -5.66 -18.41 -21.52
N VAL A 87 -5.30 -19.60 -21.98
CA VAL A 87 -5.76 -20.88 -21.41
C VAL A 87 -4.92 -21.29 -20.19
N HIS A 88 -5.60 -21.65 -19.11
CA HIS A 88 -5.04 -21.99 -17.82
C HIS A 88 -5.71 -23.24 -17.23
N CYS A 89 -4.96 -24.01 -16.45
CA CYS A 89 -5.49 -25.09 -15.61
C CYS A 89 -5.31 -24.75 -14.12
N SER A 90 -6.11 -25.39 -13.27
CA SER A 90 -5.99 -25.29 -11.81
C SER A 90 -5.52 -26.63 -11.25
N LEU A 91 -4.32 -26.66 -10.71
CA LEU A 91 -3.69 -27.86 -10.15
C LEU A 91 -3.67 -27.76 -8.62
N MET A 92 -3.88 -28.87 -7.91
CA MET A 92 -3.81 -28.94 -6.46
C MET A 92 -2.51 -29.62 -6.02
N CYS A 93 -1.78 -29.03 -5.08
CA CYS A 93 -0.60 -29.63 -4.45
C CYS A 93 -0.53 -29.14 -3.00
N GLU A 94 -0.27 -30.04 -2.03
CA GLU A 94 -0.18 -29.73 -0.58
C GLU A 94 -1.35 -28.86 -0.06
N ASP A 95 -2.60 -29.25 -0.36
CA ASP A 95 -3.83 -28.52 -0.01
C ASP A 95 -3.93 -27.07 -0.53
N ARG A 96 -3.08 -26.70 -1.51
CA ARG A 96 -3.09 -25.39 -2.18
C ARG A 96 -3.46 -25.53 -3.66
N LYS A 97 -4.20 -24.54 -4.16
CA LYS A 97 -4.60 -24.44 -5.56
C LYS A 97 -3.66 -23.51 -6.33
N TYR A 98 -3.08 -24.02 -7.41
CA TYR A 98 -2.16 -23.31 -8.30
C TYR A 98 -2.80 -23.13 -9.68
N THR A 99 -2.86 -21.90 -10.17
CA THR A 99 -3.26 -21.64 -11.56
C THR A 99 -2.03 -21.56 -12.45
N ARG A 100 -1.96 -22.42 -13.48
CA ARG A 100 -0.82 -22.51 -14.40
C ARG A 100 -1.26 -22.28 -15.85
N SER A 101 -0.40 -21.67 -16.65
CA SER A 101 -0.62 -21.50 -18.10
C SER A 101 -0.40 -22.84 -18.79
N VAL A 102 -1.38 -23.28 -19.58
CA VAL A 102 -1.29 -24.57 -20.27
C VAL A 102 -0.20 -24.55 -21.34
N ALA A 103 -0.11 -23.47 -22.12
CA ALA A 103 0.96 -23.31 -23.12
C ALA A 103 2.37 -23.42 -22.53
N ARG A 104 2.61 -22.83 -21.34
CA ARG A 104 3.90 -22.97 -20.65
C ARG A 104 4.18 -24.41 -20.23
N LEU A 105 3.16 -25.12 -19.74
CA LEU A 105 3.30 -26.52 -19.34
C LEU A 105 3.57 -27.43 -20.54
N VAL A 106 2.84 -27.26 -21.65
CA VAL A 106 3.08 -28.02 -22.88
C VAL A 106 4.50 -27.78 -23.39
N TYR A 107 4.92 -26.52 -23.50
CA TYR A 107 6.27 -26.19 -23.94
C TYR A 107 7.34 -26.84 -23.05
N TYR A 108 7.20 -26.68 -21.73
CA TYR A 108 8.14 -27.22 -20.75
C TYR A 108 8.28 -28.74 -20.84
N HIS A 109 7.17 -29.47 -21.01
CA HIS A 109 7.19 -30.93 -21.01
C HIS A 109 7.52 -31.54 -22.37
N PHE A 110 7.20 -30.89 -23.49
CA PHE A 110 7.32 -31.49 -24.83
C PHE A 110 8.43 -30.88 -25.71
N ILE A 111 8.98 -29.71 -25.36
CA ILE A 111 9.92 -28.99 -26.22
C ILE A 111 11.24 -28.74 -25.49
N GLU A 112 11.25 -27.92 -24.44
CA GLU A 112 12.48 -27.55 -23.73
C GLU A 112 12.16 -27.24 -22.26
N LYS A 113 12.94 -27.82 -21.34
CA LYS A 113 12.85 -27.50 -19.91
C LYS A 113 13.47 -26.14 -19.62
N PHE A 114 12.86 -25.39 -18.71
CA PHE A 114 13.33 -24.08 -18.29
C PHE A 114 12.88 -23.75 -16.87
N ASP A 115 13.47 -22.74 -16.21
CA ASP A 115 13.00 -22.34 -14.87
C ASP A 115 11.53 -21.87 -14.92
N LYS A 116 10.64 -22.67 -14.33
CA LYS A 116 9.19 -22.43 -14.32
C LYS A 116 8.84 -21.08 -13.65
N ASN A 117 9.68 -20.60 -12.73
CA ASN A 117 9.50 -19.34 -12.01
C ASN A 117 10.03 -18.13 -12.79
N ASP A 118 10.82 -18.33 -13.85
CA ASP A 118 11.30 -17.23 -14.68
C ASP A 118 10.15 -16.63 -15.50
N THR A 119 9.86 -15.35 -15.19
CA THR A 119 8.81 -14.54 -15.82
C THR A 119 9.28 -13.90 -17.13
N ASN A 120 10.57 -13.97 -17.45
CA ASN A 120 11.14 -13.49 -18.70
C ASN A 120 10.93 -14.47 -19.85
N ILE A 121 10.69 -15.74 -19.56
CA ILE A 121 10.43 -16.75 -20.59
C ILE A 121 9.04 -16.53 -21.16
N ARG A 122 8.97 -16.21 -22.46
CA ARG A 122 7.72 -15.97 -23.18
C ARG A 122 7.48 -17.09 -24.18
N ILE A 123 6.33 -17.74 -24.07
CA ILE A 123 5.86 -18.72 -25.04
C ILE A 123 4.91 -18.01 -26.00
N ASN A 124 5.22 -18.10 -27.29
CA ASN A 124 4.45 -17.54 -28.39
C ASN A 124 3.78 -18.66 -29.20
N PHE A 125 2.81 -18.27 -30.02
CA PHE A 125 2.02 -19.14 -30.90
C PHE A 125 2.36 -18.79 -32.34
N LYS A 126 2.86 -19.76 -33.11
CA LYS A 126 3.35 -19.52 -34.49
C LYS A 126 2.24 -19.07 -35.42
N ASP A 127 1.04 -19.63 -35.24
CA ASP A 127 -0.17 -19.28 -35.98
C ASP A 127 -0.92 -18.05 -35.45
N ASN A 128 -0.37 -17.35 -34.43
CA ASN A 128 -1.03 -16.27 -33.67
C ASN A 128 -2.34 -16.66 -32.96
N ASN A 129 -2.68 -17.95 -32.88
CA ASN A 129 -3.85 -18.45 -32.20
C ASN A 129 -3.50 -18.95 -30.78
N ARG A 130 -4.03 -18.27 -29.76
CA ARG A 130 -3.74 -18.56 -28.34
C ARG A 130 -4.44 -19.81 -27.81
N PHE A 131 -5.34 -20.41 -28.59
CA PHE A 131 -6.07 -21.61 -28.25
C PHE A 131 -5.45 -22.87 -28.88
N ASN A 132 -4.64 -22.72 -29.94
CA ASN A 132 -3.85 -23.81 -30.48
C ASN A 132 -2.62 -24.09 -29.58
N LEU A 133 -2.84 -24.95 -28.59
CA LEU A 133 -1.85 -25.30 -27.55
C LEU A 133 -0.94 -26.45 -27.97
N HIS A 134 -1.03 -26.93 -29.22
CA HIS A 134 -0.23 -28.07 -29.65
C HIS A 134 1.26 -27.72 -29.61
N SER A 135 2.07 -28.65 -29.11
CA SER A 135 3.53 -28.45 -28.94
C SER A 135 4.22 -27.95 -30.21
N SER A 136 3.85 -28.41 -31.41
CA SER A 136 4.44 -27.93 -32.66
C SER A 136 4.17 -26.45 -32.96
N ASN A 137 3.07 -25.90 -32.43
CA ASN A 137 2.66 -24.50 -32.61
C ASN A 137 3.31 -23.54 -31.59
N LEU A 138 3.96 -24.07 -30.55
CA LEU A 138 4.56 -23.25 -29.51
C LEU A 138 6.04 -22.98 -29.79
N GLU A 139 6.48 -21.76 -29.48
CA GLU A 139 7.88 -21.34 -29.56
C GLU A 139 8.27 -20.48 -28.36
N LYS A 140 9.53 -20.56 -27.94
CA LYS A 140 10.09 -19.69 -26.91
C LYS A 140 10.71 -18.48 -27.60
N ILE A 141 10.30 -17.30 -27.19
CA ILE A 141 10.82 -16.03 -27.70
C ILE A 141 11.43 -15.22 -26.57
N SER A 142 12.36 -14.35 -26.93
CA SER A 142 12.95 -13.40 -25.98
C SER A 142 11.92 -12.35 -25.54
N VAL A 143 12.15 -11.72 -24.38
CA VAL A 143 11.36 -10.56 -23.93
C VAL A 143 11.40 -9.44 -24.97
N ARG A 144 12.54 -9.25 -25.65
CA ARG A 144 12.73 -8.25 -26.70
C ARG A 144 11.83 -8.53 -27.91
N GLU A 145 11.86 -9.75 -28.44
CA GLU A 145 11.00 -10.16 -29.55
C GLU A 145 9.52 -10.08 -29.19
N SER A 146 9.15 -10.49 -27.97
CA SER A 146 7.76 -10.39 -27.49
C SER A 146 7.25 -8.93 -27.49
N ARG A 147 8.10 -7.99 -27.07
CA ARG A 147 7.81 -6.54 -27.15
C ARG A 147 7.70 -6.08 -28.61
N LEU A 148 8.65 -6.46 -29.47
CA LEU A 148 8.62 -6.11 -30.89
C LEU A 148 7.36 -6.63 -31.58
N ASN A 149 6.97 -7.88 -31.34
CA ASN A 149 5.74 -8.47 -31.86
C ASN A 149 4.50 -7.74 -31.37
N THR A 150 4.51 -7.23 -30.13
CA THR A 150 3.41 -6.39 -29.60
C THR A 150 3.28 -5.08 -30.38
N PHE A 151 4.38 -4.44 -30.76
CA PHE A 151 4.34 -3.23 -31.60
C PHE A 151 3.98 -3.53 -33.06
N ARG A 152 4.54 -4.59 -33.66
CA ARG A 152 4.23 -5.01 -35.04
C ARG A 152 2.76 -5.36 -35.22
N GLN A 153 2.17 -6.01 -34.22
CA GLN A 153 0.74 -6.34 -34.21
C GLN A 153 -0.15 -5.15 -33.79
N ASN A 154 0.43 -3.94 -33.71
CA ASN A 154 -0.25 -2.71 -33.28
C ASN A 154 -1.02 -2.88 -31.95
N ARG A 155 -0.51 -3.71 -31.03
CA ARG A 155 -1.15 -3.98 -29.72
C ARG A 155 -0.76 -2.95 -28.65
N ALA A 156 0.17 -2.04 -28.95
CA ALA A 156 0.62 -0.95 -28.09
C ALA A 156 1.16 0.22 -28.93
N ARG A 157 1.04 1.45 -28.41
CA ARG A 157 1.57 2.68 -29.03
C ARG A 157 3.10 2.63 -29.13
N ASN A 158 3.65 2.90 -30.32
CA ASN A 158 5.09 3.05 -30.50
C ASN A 158 5.51 4.51 -30.35
N VAL A 159 5.95 4.87 -29.15
CA VAL A 159 6.36 6.25 -28.81
C VAL A 159 7.57 6.73 -29.62
N HIS A 160 8.43 5.83 -30.10
CA HIS A 160 9.58 6.22 -30.93
C HIS A 160 9.15 6.80 -32.27
N VAL A 161 8.06 6.30 -32.87
CA VAL A 161 7.51 6.86 -34.12
C VAL A 161 7.03 8.29 -33.90
N ASP A 162 6.42 8.56 -32.75
CA ASP A 162 5.97 9.90 -32.41
C ASP A 162 7.13 10.89 -32.24
N TYR A 163 8.25 10.46 -31.66
CA TYR A 163 9.41 11.31 -31.43
C TYR A 163 10.27 11.56 -32.68
N LEU A 164 10.05 10.79 -33.75
CA LEU A 164 10.69 11.03 -35.06
C LEU A 164 9.98 12.13 -35.86
N GLN A 165 8.82 12.64 -35.42
CA GLN A 165 8.09 13.68 -36.14
C GLN A 165 8.79 15.04 -36.03
N ALA A 166 8.86 15.77 -37.14
CA ALA A 166 9.45 17.10 -37.23
C ALA A 166 8.59 18.16 -36.50
N VAL A 167 9.23 19.05 -35.76
CA VAL A 167 8.56 20.04 -34.90
C VAL A 167 9.08 21.46 -35.11
N SER A 168 8.22 22.43 -34.83
CA SER A 168 8.52 23.86 -34.84
C SER A 168 8.40 24.43 -33.42
N GLN A 169 9.37 25.25 -33.05
CA GLN A 169 9.47 25.92 -31.77
C GLN A 169 8.98 27.37 -31.88
N TYR A 170 8.20 27.81 -30.89
CA TYR A 170 7.68 29.17 -30.78
C TYR A 170 7.90 29.74 -29.37
N THR A 171 7.89 31.06 -29.22
CA THR A 171 7.87 31.74 -27.91
C THR A 171 6.57 31.40 -27.16
N ALA A 172 6.50 31.72 -25.86
CA ALA A 172 5.28 31.51 -25.09
C ALA A 172 4.10 32.38 -25.60
N GLU A 173 4.46 33.51 -26.20
CA GLU A 173 3.61 34.53 -26.79
C GLU A 173 3.16 34.18 -28.23
N GLY A 174 3.85 33.23 -28.87
CA GLY A 174 3.44 32.65 -30.16
C GLY A 174 4.30 33.04 -31.37
N ASP A 175 5.45 33.67 -31.16
CA ASP A 175 6.38 34.03 -32.23
C ASP A 175 7.25 32.84 -32.63
N PHE A 176 7.46 32.65 -33.92
CA PHE A 176 8.27 31.54 -34.43
C PHE A 176 9.75 31.70 -34.03
N ILE A 177 10.40 30.59 -33.67
CA ILE A 177 11.83 30.55 -33.28
C ILE A 177 12.64 29.69 -34.27
N SER A 178 12.35 28.39 -34.36
CA SER A 178 13.16 27.46 -35.15
C SER A 178 12.45 26.15 -35.47
N ASN A 179 12.99 25.42 -36.45
CA ASN A 179 12.53 24.09 -36.84
C ASN A 179 13.52 23.01 -36.43
N PHE A 180 13.01 21.82 -36.11
CA PHE A 180 13.78 20.62 -35.81
C PHE A 180 13.26 19.44 -36.62
N GLU A 181 14.17 18.65 -37.18
CA GLU A 181 13.86 17.46 -37.98
C GLU A 181 13.11 16.38 -37.20
N SER A 182 13.24 16.37 -35.87
CA SER A 182 12.51 15.46 -34.98
C SER A 182 12.41 16.03 -33.55
N VAL A 183 11.51 15.47 -32.73
CA VAL A 183 11.46 15.76 -31.30
C VAL A 183 12.80 15.41 -30.62
N TYR A 184 13.46 14.32 -31.03
CA TYR A 184 14.79 13.98 -30.54
C TYR A 184 15.85 15.05 -30.85
N ALA A 185 15.79 15.64 -32.05
CA ALA A 185 16.70 16.72 -32.41
C ALA A 185 16.48 17.96 -31.51
N ALA A 186 15.22 18.28 -31.21
CA ALA A 186 14.87 19.36 -30.27
C ALA A 186 15.36 19.07 -28.84
N GLU A 187 15.15 17.84 -28.32
CA GLU A 187 15.63 17.43 -27.00
C GLU A 187 17.16 17.50 -26.90
N LYS A 188 17.87 16.96 -27.89
CA LYS A 188 19.34 16.97 -27.92
C LYS A 188 19.90 18.39 -27.92
N LYS A 189 19.24 19.33 -28.62
CA LYS A 189 19.70 20.72 -28.72
C LYS A 189 19.35 21.56 -27.50
N LEU A 190 18.16 21.37 -26.93
CA LEU A 190 17.60 22.27 -25.90
C LEU A 190 17.54 21.66 -24.50
N GLY A 191 17.80 20.37 -24.35
CA GLY A 191 17.69 19.64 -23.07
C GLY A 191 16.24 19.51 -22.55
N ILE A 192 15.25 19.69 -23.43
CA ILE A 192 13.82 19.57 -23.09
C ILE A 192 13.36 18.16 -23.42
N THR A 193 12.77 17.45 -22.45
CA THR A 193 12.42 16.04 -22.66
C THR A 193 11.40 15.84 -23.80
N CYS A 194 11.59 14.80 -24.61
CA CYS A 194 10.69 14.47 -25.73
C CYS A 194 9.22 14.36 -25.28
N GLU A 195 8.98 13.75 -24.13
CA GLU A 195 7.65 13.65 -23.50
C GLU A 195 7.00 15.03 -23.28
N SER A 196 7.78 15.99 -22.78
CA SER A 196 7.27 17.33 -22.48
C SER A 196 6.89 18.08 -23.76
N ILE A 197 7.71 17.97 -24.82
CA ILE A 197 7.39 18.54 -26.14
C ILE A 197 6.11 17.89 -26.69
N MET A 198 6.01 16.57 -26.60
CA MET A 198 4.87 15.83 -27.12
C MET A 198 3.57 16.10 -26.35
N ASP A 199 3.65 16.35 -25.04
CA ASP A 199 2.48 16.74 -24.25
C ASP A 199 1.95 18.14 -24.65
N VAL A 200 2.83 19.04 -25.10
CA VAL A 200 2.42 20.35 -25.65
C VAL A 200 1.73 20.18 -26.99
N ILE A 201 2.31 19.39 -27.89
CA ILE A 201 1.73 19.10 -29.20
C ILE A 201 0.36 18.44 -29.08
N ASN A 202 0.17 17.56 -28.08
CA ASN A 202 -1.12 16.93 -27.78
C ASN A 202 -2.06 17.82 -26.95
N SER A 203 -1.75 19.12 -26.80
CA SER A 203 -2.57 20.10 -26.09
C SER A 203 -2.84 19.76 -24.61
N LYS A 204 -2.01 18.92 -23.99
CA LYS A 204 -2.11 18.64 -22.54
C LYS A 204 -1.47 19.74 -21.71
N PHE A 205 -0.45 20.41 -22.26
CA PHE A 205 0.21 21.57 -21.67
C PHE A 205 0.37 22.67 -22.70
N LEU A 206 0.50 23.90 -22.23
CA LEU A 206 0.68 25.06 -23.11
C LEU A 206 2.13 25.19 -23.60
N THR A 207 3.12 24.85 -22.76
CA THR A 207 4.55 25.04 -23.08
C THR A 207 5.43 23.92 -22.53
N ALA A 208 6.60 23.73 -23.15
CA ALA A 208 7.68 22.87 -22.69
C ALA A 208 9.01 23.60 -22.86
N GLY A 209 9.81 23.65 -21.79
CA GLY A 209 11.05 24.43 -21.77
C GLY A 209 10.84 25.93 -22.03
N THR A 210 9.68 26.47 -21.65
CA THR A 210 9.22 27.85 -21.89
C THR A 210 8.75 28.17 -23.33
N PHE A 211 8.80 27.18 -24.22
CA PHE A 211 8.39 27.33 -25.62
C PHE A 211 7.07 26.62 -25.93
N ARG A 212 6.36 27.09 -26.96
CA ARG A 212 5.27 26.32 -27.57
C ARG A 212 5.82 25.44 -28.69
N TRP A 213 5.15 24.32 -28.93
CA TRP A 213 5.59 23.29 -29.85
C TRP A 213 4.43 22.85 -30.73
N PHE A 214 4.67 22.80 -32.02
CA PHE A 214 3.71 22.30 -33.01
C PHE A 214 4.42 21.36 -33.97
N LEU A 215 3.68 20.41 -34.54
CA LEU A 215 4.21 19.58 -35.61
C LEU A 215 4.36 20.44 -36.86
N GLN A 216 5.44 20.24 -37.62
CA GLN A 216 5.66 21.02 -38.85
C GLN A 216 4.56 20.81 -39.89
N ASN A 217 3.99 19.60 -39.95
CA ASN A 217 2.87 19.29 -40.84
C ASN A 217 1.52 19.84 -40.36
N ILE A 218 1.43 20.37 -39.13
CA ILE A 218 0.23 20.98 -38.55
C ILE A 218 0.64 22.30 -37.87
N PRO A 219 0.92 23.36 -38.65
CA PRO A 219 1.32 24.65 -38.10
C PRO A 219 0.18 25.31 -37.29
N PRO A 220 0.51 26.14 -36.29
CA PRO A 220 -0.50 26.79 -35.45
C PRO A 220 -1.30 27.84 -36.22
N ASN A 221 -2.61 27.93 -35.96
CA ASN A 221 -3.46 29.04 -36.43
C ASN A 221 -3.38 30.24 -35.46
N ARG A 222 -3.86 31.43 -35.88
CA ARG A 222 -3.85 32.65 -35.04
C ARG A 222 -4.56 32.47 -33.69
N SER A 223 -5.60 31.62 -33.60
CA SER A 223 -6.29 31.33 -32.34
C SER A 223 -5.51 30.40 -31.39
N ASN A 224 -4.64 29.52 -31.92
CA ASN A 224 -3.74 28.66 -31.15
C ASN A 224 -2.53 29.42 -30.60
N LEU A 225 -2.19 30.59 -31.19
CA LEU A 225 -1.09 31.45 -30.76
C LEU A 225 -1.53 32.47 -29.70
N LEU A 226 -2.73 33.03 -29.84
CA LEU A 226 -3.31 33.92 -28.83
C LEU A 226 -3.53 33.17 -27.51
N ILE A 227 -3.11 33.76 -26.39
CA ILE A 227 -3.64 33.38 -25.07
C ILE A 227 -5.09 33.84 -25.08
N ALA A 228 -5.99 33.03 -25.62
CA ALA A 228 -7.41 33.33 -25.55
C ALA A 228 -7.77 33.57 -24.08
N GLU A 229 -8.36 34.73 -23.79
CA GLU A 229 -9.33 34.83 -22.70
C GLU A 229 -10.43 33.84 -23.07
N SER A 230 -10.25 32.59 -22.64
CA SER A 230 -11.18 31.51 -22.94
C SER A 230 -12.54 31.89 -22.39
N LYS A 231 -13.48 32.20 -23.28
CA LYS A 231 -14.91 32.08 -23.04
C LYS A 231 -15.16 30.65 -22.53
N ASP A 232 -15.72 30.57 -21.33
CA ASP A 232 -16.17 29.37 -20.62
C ASP A 232 -15.14 28.25 -20.34
N SER A 233 -14.49 28.36 -19.18
CA SER A 233 -14.74 27.30 -18.20
C SER A 233 -15.79 27.85 -17.27
N ASP A 234 -16.89 27.14 -17.00
CA ASP A 234 -17.77 27.37 -15.85
C ASP A 234 -16.90 27.70 -14.63
N THR A 235 -16.65 28.99 -14.37
CA THR A 235 -15.92 29.40 -13.18
C THR A 235 -16.92 29.13 -12.09
N LYS A 236 -16.83 27.94 -11.47
CA LYS A 236 -17.71 27.54 -10.36
C LYS A 236 -17.72 28.69 -9.38
N VAL A 237 -18.78 29.50 -9.40
CA VAL A 237 -18.96 30.65 -8.51
C VAL A 237 -19.22 30.19 -7.09
N PHE A 238 -19.61 28.92 -6.94
CA PHE A 238 -20.04 28.31 -5.72
C PHE A 238 -19.22 27.07 -5.35
N ASN A 239 -18.76 27.02 -4.10
CA ASN A 239 -18.03 25.89 -3.53
C ASN A 239 -19.01 24.79 -3.05
N SER A 240 -19.59 24.04 -3.98
CA SER A 240 -20.55 22.97 -3.68
C SER A 240 -19.96 21.88 -2.76
N SER A 241 -18.66 21.62 -2.84
CA SER A 241 -18.00 20.61 -2.01
C SER A 241 -17.99 21.01 -0.53
N LEU A 242 -17.68 22.28 -0.23
CA LEU A 242 -17.75 22.80 1.12
C LEU A 242 -19.20 22.80 1.63
N TRP A 243 -20.15 23.23 0.80
CA TRP A 243 -21.57 23.23 1.15
C TRP A 243 -22.09 21.84 1.51
N VAL A 244 -21.78 20.80 0.71
CA VAL A 244 -22.15 19.41 1.04
C VAL A 244 -21.50 18.96 2.35
N LYS A 245 -20.22 19.29 2.58
CA LYS A 245 -19.52 18.94 3.82
C LYS A 245 -20.08 19.62 5.06
N LEU A 246 -20.65 20.82 4.91
CA LEU A 246 -21.28 21.56 6.00
C LEU A 246 -22.74 21.15 6.24
N GLY A 247 -23.20 20.06 5.61
CA GLY A 247 -24.56 19.55 5.80
C GLY A 247 -25.61 20.28 4.96
N LYS A 248 -25.21 20.91 3.84
CA LYS A 248 -26.10 21.63 2.91
C LYS A 248 -26.95 22.71 3.61
N PRO A 249 -26.32 23.68 4.30
CA PRO A 249 -27.06 24.76 4.96
C PRO A 249 -27.89 25.55 3.94
N SER A 250 -29.04 26.06 4.39
CA SER A 250 -29.88 26.95 3.58
C SER A 250 -29.14 28.27 3.32
N ILE A 251 -28.87 28.56 2.05
CA ILE A 251 -28.12 29.74 1.59
C ILE A 251 -28.67 30.19 0.23
N ASP A 252 -28.43 31.45 -0.12
CA ASP A 252 -28.66 31.94 -1.49
C ASP A 252 -27.53 31.46 -2.40
N HIS A 253 -27.85 30.65 -3.41
CA HIS A 253 -26.89 30.15 -4.38
C HIS A 253 -26.43 31.22 -5.39
N ASN A 254 -27.24 32.27 -5.59
CA ASN A 254 -26.91 33.40 -6.47
C ASN A 254 -25.99 34.41 -5.78
N ASN A 255 -26.04 34.47 -4.44
CA ASN A 255 -25.15 35.28 -3.62
C ASN A 255 -24.59 34.45 -2.43
N PRO A 256 -23.69 33.49 -2.71
CA PRO A 256 -23.21 32.59 -1.67
C PRO A 256 -22.38 33.34 -0.62
N PRO A 257 -22.36 32.85 0.63
CA PRO A 257 -21.57 33.45 1.70
C PRO A 257 -20.07 33.45 1.33
N PRO A 258 -19.26 34.37 1.89
CA PRO A 258 -17.86 34.55 1.49
C PRO A 258 -17.05 33.24 1.44
N CYS A 259 -17.22 32.35 2.42
CA CYS A 259 -16.48 31.09 2.49
C CYS A 259 -16.83 30.09 1.36
N MET A 260 -17.99 30.26 0.71
CA MET A 260 -18.46 29.45 -0.41
C MET A 260 -18.44 30.19 -1.75
N ASN A 261 -18.14 31.49 -1.76
CA ASN A 261 -18.10 32.33 -2.95
C ASN A 261 -16.72 32.28 -3.61
N LEU A 262 -16.66 31.70 -4.80
CA LEU A 262 -15.46 31.53 -5.62
C LEU A 262 -15.37 32.56 -6.77
N SER A 263 -16.30 33.53 -6.83
CA SER A 263 -16.25 34.61 -7.80
C SER A 263 -15.04 35.51 -7.58
N ILE A 264 -14.35 35.87 -8.65
CA ILE A 264 -13.24 36.84 -8.59
C ILE A 264 -13.75 38.25 -8.26
N LYS A 265 -15.04 38.54 -8.52
CA LYS A 265 -15.68 39.82 -8.18
C LYS A 265 -15.66 40.02 -6.66
N ASP A 266 -15.34 41.24 -6.26
CA ASP A 266 -15.31 41.62 -4.84
C ASP A 266 -16.74 41.75 -4.30
N LEU A 267 -16.91 41.40 -3.02
CA LEU A 267 -18.18 41.55 -2.30
C LEU A 267 -18.30 42.98 -1.76
N SER A 268 -19.52 43.35 -1.34
CA SER A 268 -19.75 44.66 -0.72
C SER A 268 -18.87 44.85 0.53
N GLU A 269 -18.19 45.99 0.58
CA GLU A 269 -17.24 46.38 1.66
C GLU A 269 -16.09 45.37 1.86
N GLU A 270 -15.75 44.62 0.82
CA GLU A 270 -14.62 43.70 0.87
C GLU A 270 -13.34 44.39 0.44
N TYR A 271 -12.30 44.23 1.24
CA TYR A 271 -10.95 44.70 0.93
C TYR A 271 -9.93 43.61 1.26
N TRP A 272 -8.78 43.68 0.59
CA TRP A 272 -7.79 42.61 0.56
C TRP A 272 -6.45 43.08 1.13
N VAL A 273 -5.79 42.20 1.88
CA VAL A 273 -4.42 42.40 2.38
C VAL A 273 -3.54 41.20 1.99
N PRO A 274 -2.23 41.39 1.74
CA PRO A 274 -1.29 40.29 1.54
C PRO A 274 -1.33 39.29 2.70
N ILE A 275 -1.24 37.99 2.38
CA ILE A 275 -1.17 36.98 3.44
C ILE A 275 0.18 37.11 4.16
N PRO A 276 0.19 37.23 5.51
CA PRO A 276 1.39 37.47 6.31
C PRO A 276 2.18 36.18 6.58
N ILE A 277 2.52 35.45 5.52
CA ILE A 277 3.30 34.21 5.59
C ILE A 277 4.50 34.33 4.67
N LEU A 278 5.71 34.17 5.26
CA LEU A 278 6.97 34.29 4.56
C LEU A 278 7.00 33.47 3.26
N GLY A 279 7.17 34.17 2.14
CA GLY A 279 7.23 33.59 0.81
C GLY A 279 5.88 33.44 0.13
N PHE A 280 4.76 33.89 0.71
CA PHE A 280 3.42 33.81 0.10
C PHE A 280 2.80 35.21 -0.16
N GLU A 281 3.39 36.27 0.39
CA GLU A 281 2.87 37.64 0.40
C GLU A 281 2.62 38.19 -1.00
N LYS A 282 3.53 37.92 -1.93
CA LYS A 282 3.46 38.42 -3.32
C LYS A 282 2.47 37.67 -4.21
N ARG A 283 1.92 36.54 -3.72
CA ARG A 283 1.11 35.61 -4.54
C ARG A 283 -0.30 35.41 -4.02
N PHE A 284 -0.53 35.68 -2.74
CA PHE A 284 -1.83 35.43 -2.12
C PHE A 284 -2.24 36.61 -1.23
N VAL A 285 -3.51 36.96 -1.33
CA VAL A 285 -4.16 37.97 -0.51
C VAL A 285 -5.36 37.35 0.21
N ILE A 286 -5.68 37.86 1.40
CA ILE A 286 -6.87 37.50 2.19
C ILE A 286 -7.77 38.71 2.35
N SER A 287 -9.08 38.52 2.26
CA SER A 287 -10.05 39.59 2.50
C SER A 287 -10.53 39.65 3.94
N ASN A 288 -11.05 40.81 4.34
CA ASN A 288 -11.78 41.00 5.61
C ASN A 288 -13.03 40.11 5.73
N ARG A 289 -13.51 39.52 4.63
CA ARG A 289 -14.60 38.53 4.61
C ARG A 289 -14.09 37.08 4.66
N GLY A 290 -12.77 36.88 4.77
CA GLY A 290 -12.14 35.56 4.91
C GLY A 290 -11.93 34.82 3.60
N ARG A 291 -12.11 35.45 2.44
CA ARG A 291 -11.78 34.85 1.14
C ARG A 291 -10.28 34.92 0.91
N ILE A 292 -9.72 33.94 0.20
CA ILE A 292 -8.30 33.93 -0.16
C ILE A 292 -8.18 33.89 -1.68
N LYS A 293 -7.47 34.86 -2.25
CA LYS A 293 -7.27 35.03 -3.69
C LYS A 293 -5.80 34.76 -4.03
N ARG A 294 -5.57 33.95 -5.06
CA ARG A 294 -4.27 33.81 -5.71
C ARG A 294 -4.17 34.87 -6.80
N LEU A 295 -3.09 35.65 -6.77
CA LEU A 295 -2.78 36.65 -7.79
C LEU A 295 -2.21 35.98 -9.06
N GLY A 296 -2.48 36.58 -10.22
CA GLY A 296 -2.02 36.06 -11.51
C GLY A 296 -0.51 36.11 -11.60
N SER A 297 0.15 34.96 -11.81
CA SER A 297 1.62 34.94 -11.95
C SER A 297 2.13 33.68 -12.64
N TRP A 298 3.30 33.80 -13.25
CA TRP A 298 4.06 32.66 -13.75
C TRP A 298 4.64 31.85 -12.60
N THR A 299 4.67 30.52 -12.74
CA THR A 299 5.43 29.64 -11.82
C THR A 299 6.93 29.97 -11.86
N SER A 300 7.53 30.18 -10.69
CA SER A 300 8.95 30.57 -10.54
C SER A 300 9.92 29.37 -10.56
N LYS A 301 9.44 28.15 -10.28
CA LYS A 301 10.23 26.91 -10.28
C LYS A 301 9.53 25.81 -11.08
N GLY A 302 10.29 25.04 -11.85
CA GLY A 302 9.79 23.95 -12.70
C GLY A 302 9.24 24.44 -14.04
N ARG A 303 8.23 23.74 -14.59
CA ARG A 303 7.56 24.12 -15.84
C ARG A 303 6.90 25.50 -15.66
N LYS A 304 7.21 26.48 -16.53
CA LYS A 304 6.59 27.82 -16.51
C LYS A 304 5.14 27.75 -17.00
N ILE A 305 4.21 27.86 -16.06
CA ILE A 305 2.75 27.85 -16.27
C ILE A 305 2.23 29.21 -15.83
N LEU A 306 1.41 29.85 -16.66
CA LEU A 306 0.68 31.05 -16.29
C LEU A 306 -0.51 30.65 -15.41
N LEU A 307 -0.46 30.98 -14.12
CA LEU A 307 -1.58 30.78 -13.21
C LEU A 307 -2.48 32.01 -13.25
N LYS A 308 -3.72 31.85 -13.71
CA LYS A 308 -4.75 32.91 -13.64
C LYS A 308 -5.11 33.23 -12.19
N GLU A 309 -5.64 34.43 -11.99
CA GLU A 309 -6.27 34.82 -10.73
C GLU A 309 -7.41 33.88 -10.36
N GLN A 310 -7.52 33.58 -9.06
CA GLN A 310 -8.50 32.61 -8.59
C GLN A 310 -8.79 32.79 -7.10
N ILE A 311 -10.07 32.77 -6.72
CA ILE A 311 -10.47 32.56 -5.32
C ILE A 311 -10.30 31.08 -4.98
N LEU A 312 -9.55 30.80 -3.91
CA LEU A 312 -9.26 29.44 -3.48
C LEU A 312 -10.43 28.85 -2.69
N ALA A 313 -10.78 27.61 -3.02
CA ALA A 313 -11.79 26.86 -2.28
C ALA A 313 -11.34 26.61 -0.83
N GLN A 314 -12.22 26.95 0.11
CA GLN A 314 -12.05 26.60 1.52
C GLN A 314 -12.53 25.16 1.76
N MET A 315 -11.92 24.52 2.75
CA MET A 315 -12.20 23.15 3.17
C MET A 315 -12.38 23.08 4.67
N VAL A 316 -13.10 22.06 5.12
CA VAL A 316 -13.33 21.78 6.55
C VAL A 316 -12.17 20.97 7.11
N LEU A 317 -11.59 21.46 8.22
CA LEU A 317 -10.72 20.73 9.13
C LEU A 317 -11.54 20.38 10.38
N SER A 318 -12.04 19.15 10.45
CA SER A 318 -12.90 18.69 11.57
C SER A 318 -12.07 18.15 12.73
N SER A 319 -12.38 18.60 13.96
CA SER A 319 -11.91 17.98 15.19
C SER A 319 -12.95 17.06 15.83
N THR A 320 -14.24 17.34 15.65
CA THR A 320 -15.40 16.49 15.98
C THR A 320 -16.52 16.73 14.96
N GLU A 321 -17.68 16.06 15.10
CA GLU A 321 -18.87 16.33 14.27
C GLU A 321 -19.40 17.77 14.43
N THR A 322 -19.18 18.39 15.59
CA THR A 322 -19.70 19.74 15.94
C THR A 322 -18.64 20.83 15.96
N THR A 323 -17.34 20.49 15.94
CA THR A 323 -16.25 21.46 15.97
C THR A 323 -15.35 21.31 14.75
N TYR A 324 -15.26 22.38 13.97
CA TYR A 324 -14.41 22.43 12.78
C TYR A 324 -13.87 23.84 12.53
N SER A 325 -12.84 23.93 11.71
CA SER A 325 -12.30 25.19 11.21
C SER A 325 -12.15 25.14 9.69
N LEU A 326 -12.23 26.31 9.04
CA LEU A 326 -12.00 26.42 7.61
C LEU A 326 -10.53 26.65 7.31
N TYR A 327 -10.02 26.02 6.26
CA TYR A 327 -8.64 26.21 5.78
C TYR A 327 -8.58 26.22 4.25
N CYS A 328 -7.53 26.83 3.71
CA CYS A 328 -7.18 26.76 2.29
C CYS A 328 -5.85 26.05 2.11
N VAL A 329 -5.62 25.47 0.93
CA VAL A 329 -4.31 24.94 0.54
C VAL A 329 -3.60 25.98 -0.31
N LEU A 330 -2.49 26.53 0.19
CA LEU A 330 -1.65 27.44 -0.57
C LEU A 330 -0.41 26.69 -1.04
N LYS A 331 -0.03 26.90 -2.30
CA LYS A 331 1.14 26.29 -2.91
C LYS A 331 2.03 27.39 -3.48
N ASN A 332 3.27 27.46 -3.01
CA ASN A 332 4.27 28.33 -3.62
C ASN A 332 5.66 27.69 -3.61
N GLU A 333 6.36 27.74 -4.75
CA GLU A 333 7.76 27.29 -4.89
C GLU A 333 8.07 25.89 -4.34
N GLY A 334 7.12 24.95 -4.43
CA GLY A 334 7.25 23.60 -3.87
C GLY A 334 6.86 23.48 -2.39
N GLN A 335 6.62 24.59 -1.69
CA GLN A 335 6.05 24.60 -0.36
C GLN A 335 4.52 24.53 -0.43
N VAL A 336 3.94 23.72 0.45
CA VAL A 336 2.49 23.57 0.60
C VAL A 336 2.11 23.85 2.04
N ILE A 337 1.26 24.85 2.25
CA ILE A 337 0.78 25.23 3.58
C ILE A 337 -0.76 25.17 3.62
N LYS A 338 -1.29 24.96 4.82
CA LYS A 338 -2.73 24.83 5.07
C LYS A 338 -3.18 25.80 6.16
N PRO A 339 -3.11 27.13 5.93
CA PRO A 339 -3.50 28.08 6.95
C PRO A 339 -4.99 27.99 7.28
N VAL A 340 -5.29 28.06 8.57
CA VAL A 340 -6.66 28.16 9.09
C VAL A 340 -7.15 29.60 8.88
N VAL A 341 -8.31 29.75 8.25
CA VAL A 341 -8.86 31.04 7.81
C VAL A 341 -9.15 31.97 8.98
N SER A 342 -9.78 31.47 10.05
CA SER A 342 -10.03 32.28 11.27
C SER A 342 -8.75 32.79 11.90
N ARG A 343 -7.66 32.04 11.78
CA ARG A 343 -6.35 32.41 12.33
C ARG A 343 -5.69 33.53 11.54
N LEU A 344 -5.81 33.49 10.21
CA LEU A 344 -5.37 34.58 9.35
C LEU A 344 -6.24 35.82 9.52
N LEU A 345 -7.56 35.65 9.59
CA LEU A 345 -8.50 36.75 9.81
C LEU A 345 -8.19 37.51 11.10
N TYR A 346 -8.03 36.80 12.21
CA TYR A 346 -7.70 37.43 13.49
C TYR A 346 -6.35 38.16 13.44
N TYR A 347 -5.33 37.55 12.83
CA TYR A 347 -4.03 38.21 12.69
C TYR A 347 -4.12 39.47 11.83
N CYS A 348 -4.74 39.39 10.66
CA CYS A 348 -4.77 40.47 9.67
C CYS A 348 -5.68 41.64 10.08
N PHE A 349 -6.75 41.38 10.82
CA PHE A 349 -7.83 42.35 11.05
C PHE A 349 -8.17 42.61 12.52
N VAL A 350 -7.54 41.91 13.48
CA VAL A 350 -7.78 42.13 14.92
C VAL A 350 -6.49 42.45 15.66
N GLN A 351 -5.56 41.49 15.73
CA GLN A 351 -4.32 41.64 16.49
C GLN A 351 -3.20 40.74 15.95
N ASN A 352 -2.02 41.32 15.77
CA ASN A 352 -0.81 40.59 15.38
C ASN A 352 -0.31 39.68 16.51
N PHE A 353 0.05 38.45 16.17
CA PHE A 353 0.67 37.46 17.08
C PHE A 353 1.50 36.45 16.29
N ASP A 354 2.35 35.65 16.94
CA ASP A 354 3.17 34.68 16.21
C ASP A 354 2.30 33.61 15.53
N LEU A 355 2.29 33.62 14.19
CA LEU A 355 1.57 32.63 13.42
C LEU A 355 2.18 31.21 13.52
N ARG A 356 3.38 31.05 14.07
CA ARG A 356 4.00 29.74 14.29
C ARG A 356 3.74 29.20 15.69
N ASP A 357 3.29 30.04 16.62
CA ASP A 357 2.99 29.60 17.98
C ASP A 357 1.74 28.71 18.02
N ARG A 358 1.96 27.44 18.37
CA ARG A 358 0.90 26.42 18.53
C ARG A 358 0.27 26.44 19.92
N ARG A 359 0.79 27.23 20.86
CA ARG A 359 0.24 27.40 22.21
C ARG A 359 -0.94 28.35 22.22
N LEU A 360 -1.08 29.17 21.18
CA LEU A 360 -2.18 30.11 21.00
C LEU A 360 -3.17 29.57 19.96
N VAL A 361 -4.45 29.65 20.28
CA VAL A 361 -5.57 29.15 19.49
C VAL A 361 -6.62 30.23 19.34
N ILE A 362 -7.23 30.30 18.16
CA ILE A 362 -8.37 31.19 17.91
C ILE A 362 -9.64 30.42 18.20
N VAL A 363 -10.38 30.87 19.20
CA VAL A 363 -11.74 30.41 19.48
C VAL A 363 -12.69 31.17 18.56
N ASN A 364 -13.60 30.44 17.93
CA ASN A 364 -14.59 30.97 17.00
C ASN A 364 -15.98 30.74 17.59
N ASP A 365 -16.60 31.80 18.11
CA ASP A 365 -17.91 31.75 18.78
C ASP A 365 -19.07 32.04 17.81
N ASN A 366 -18.82 32.00 16.50
CA ASN A 366 -19.84 32.17 15.47
C ASN A 366 -20.78 30.96 15.40
N ILE A 367 -22.08 31.23 15.24
CA ILE A 367 -23.10 30.22 14.95
C ILE A 367 -23.82 30.67 13.68
N PRO A 368 -23.65 29.96 12.55
CA PRO A 368 -22.79 28.79 12.33
C PRO A 368 -21.30 29.15 12.21
N LEU A 369 -20.40 28.21 12.57
CA LEU A 369 -18.94 28.43 12.59
C LEU A 369 -18.35 28.85 11.23
N TRP A 370 -18.98 28.48 10.12
CA TRP A 370 -18.52 28.84 8.77
C TRP A 370 -18.87 30.28 8.35
N ASN A 371 -19.82 30.92 9.04
CA ASN A 371 -20.20 32.32 8.80
C ASN A 371 -19.45 33.22 9.79
N ILE A 372 -18.18 33.49 9.48
CA ILE A 372 -17.27 34.13 10.43
C ILE A 372 -17.53 35.64 10.47
N ASP A 373 -18.06 36.11 11.59
CA ASP A 373 -17.89 37.47 12.08
C ASP A 373 -16.57 37.57 12.85
N ILE A 374 -15.69 38.48 12.43
CA ILE A 374 -14.37 38.69 13.03
C ILE A 374 -14.50 39.11 14.50
N SER A 375 -15.55 39.85 14.87
CA SER A 375 -15.76 40.31 16.25
C SER A 375 -15.98 39.17 17.25
N LYS A 376 -16.37 37.99 16.75
CA LYS A 376 -16.61 36.77 17.54
C LYS A 376 -15.42 35.80 17.52
N LEU A 377 -14.25 36.28 17.13
CA LEU A 377 -12.99 35.53 17.22
C LEU A 377 -12.21 36.01 18.45
N SER A 378 -11.65 35.08 19.23
CA SER A 378 -10.80 35.42 20.38
C SER A 378 -9.52 34.58 20.44
N LEU A 379 -8.40 35.22 20.80
CA LEU A 379 -7.11 34.56 20.99
C LEU A 379 -7.00 34.03 22.42
N ARG A 380 -6.80 32.72 22.59
CA ARG A 380 -6.68 32.06 23.89
C ARG A 380 -5.47 31.13 23.94
N PRO A 381 -4.86 30.89 25.11
CA PRO A 381 -3.92 29.79 25.28
C PRO A 381 -4.61 28.43 25.14
N ILE A 382 -3.96 27.44 24.55
CA ILE A 382 -4.51 26.10 24.32
C ILE A 382 -4.94 25.40 25.62
N ASN A 383 -4.27 25.72 26.74
CA ASN A 383 -4.60 25.22 28.06
C ASN A 383 -5.98 25.68 28.55
N TYR A 384 -6.47 26.83 28.07
CA TYR A 384 -7.81 27.33 28.37
C TYR A 384 -8.88 26.40 27.78
N ILE A 385 -8.75 26.05 26.49
CA ILE A 385 -9.66 25.12 25.80
C ILE A 385 -9.60 23.72 26.40
N LEU A 386 -8.40 23.25 26.75
CA LEU A 386 -8.24 21.95 27.40
C LEU A 386 -8.97 21.94 28.74
N LYS A 387 -8.79 22.96 29.59
CA LYS A 387 -9.47 23.05 30.89
C LYS A 387 -11.00 23.09 30.77
N GLU A 388 -11.56 23.76 29.78
CA GLU A 388 -13.01 23.74 29.53
C GLU A 388 -13.49 22.39 28.99
N ARG A 389 -12.79 21.78 28.02
CA ARG A 389 -13.14 20.43 27.53
C ARG A 389 -13.06 19.36 28.63
N TYR A 390 -12.12 19.48 29.56
CA TYR A 390 -11.96 18.56 30.69
C TYR A 390 -12.99 18.76 31.81
N LYS A 391 -13.76 19.87 31.81
CA LYS A 391 -14.91 20.02 32.71
C LYS A 391 -16.10 19.15 32.29
N ASP A 392 -16.31 18.99 30.97
CA ASP A 392 -17.54 18.38 30.44
C ASP A 392 -17.38 17.01 29.76
N SER A 393 -16.16 16.48 29.61
CA SER A 393 -15.94 15.20 28.93
C SER A 393 -15.30 14.13 29.80
N ILE A 394 -16.08 13.06 29.98
CA ILE A 394 -15.77 11.77 30.60
C ILE A 394 -14.36 11.31 30.23
N ILE A 395 -13.52 11.09 31.26
CA ILE A 395 -12.20 10.45 31.23
C ILE A 395 -12.17 9.33 30.17
N PRO A 396 -11.16 9.25 29.27
CA PRO A 396 -11.03 8.08 28.41
C PRO A 396 -10.87 6.87 29.33
N LYS A 397 -11.88 5.98 29.38
CA LYS A 397 -11.87 4.82 30.28
C LYS A 397 -10.63 3.99 30.02
N VAL A 398 -9.59 4.20 30.82
CA VAL A 398 -8.40 3.36 30.88
C VAL A 398 -8.90 1.95 31.21
N ARG A 399 -8.75 1.01 30.26
CA ARG A 399 -9.15 -0.37 30.49
C ARG A 399 -8.16 -1.00 31.45
N LYS A 400 -8.59 -1.22 32.69
CA LYS A 400 -7.83 -1.95 33.71
C LYS A 400 -7.76 -3.43 33.29
N VAL A 401 -6.54 -3.94 33.14
CA VAL A 401 -6.25 -5.33 32.81
C VAL A 401 -5.86 -6.06 34.10
N PHE A 402 -6.57 -7.13 34.39
CA PHE A 402 -6.40 -7.98 35.57
C PHE A 402 -5.78 -9.33 35.18
N ASN A 403 -5.32 -10.12 36.16
CA ASN A 403 -4.80 -11.46 35.96
C ASN A 403 -5.94 -12.39 35.49
N THR A 404 -5.64 -13.30 34.56
CA THR A 404 -6.62 -14.26 34.03
C THR A 404 -7.01 -15.37 35.02
N LYS A 405 -6.34 -15.46 36.17
CA LYS A 405 -6.45 -16.50 37.20
C LYS A 405 -6.17 -17.92 36.70
N LYS A 406 -5.64 -18.06 35.48
CA LYS A 406 -5.18 -19.36 34.96
C LYS A 406 -3.90 -19.75 35.68
N VAL A 407 -3.85 -20.99 36.14
CA VAL A 407 -2.70 -21.55 36.86
C VAL A 407 -1.86 -22.49 35.99
N PHE A 408 -2.39 -22.95 34.86
CA PHE A 408 -1.76 -23.93 33.99
C PHE A 408 -1.91 -23.60 32.50
N ASN A 409 -0.90 -23.98 31.70
CA ASN A 409 -0.83 -23.71 30.26
C ASN A 409 -1.20 -24.95 29.42
N ASP A 410 -2.49 -25.30 29.41
CA ASP A 410 -3.02 -26.49 28.71
C ASP A 410 -2.67 -26.54 27.21
N ILE A 411 -2.61 -25.36 26.58
CA ILE A 411 -2.35 -25.23 25.14
C ILE A 411 -0.92 -25.68 24.82
N LEU A 412 0.06 -25.24 25.61
CA LEU A 412 1.44 -25.64 25.40
C LEU A 412 1.64 -27.12 25.74
N TRP A 413 1.02 -27.58 26.83
CA TRP A 413 1.07 -28.98 27.24
C TRP A 413 0.57 -29.93 26.15
N LYS A 414 -0.60 -29.65 25.57
CA LYS A 414 -1.14 -30.41 24.43
C LYS A 414 -0.21 -30.38 23.21
N LYS A 415 0.41 -29.24 22.91
CA LYS A 415 1.34 -29.10 21.77
C LYS A 415 2.65 -29.88 21.94
N LEU A 416 3.06 -30.14 23.18
CA LEU A 416 4.27 -30.90 23.50
C LEU A 416 4.01 -32.41 23.63
N GLY A 417 2.83 -32.89 23.19
CA GLY A 417 2.50 -34.30 23.24
C GLY A 417 2.07 -34.79 24.63
N GLN A 418 1.54 -33.88 25.47
CA GLN A 418 1.00 -34.21 26.78
C GLN A 418 2.00 -34.96 27.69
N PRO A 419 3.20 -34.40 27.94
CA PRO A 419 4.16 -35.05 28.82
C PRO A 419 3.56 -35.30 30.21
N PRO A 420 3.96 -36.36 30.93
CA PRO A 420 3.48 -36.64 32.28
C PRO A 420 3.76 -35.45 33.19
N ILE A 421 2.76 -35.03 33.96
CA ILE A 421 2.87 -33.90 34.90
C ILE A 421 2.33 -34.31 36.26
N ASP A 422 3.08 -33.95 37.30
CA ASP A 422 2.57 -33.92 38.67
C ASP A 422 1.62 -32.73 38.83
N GLU A 423 0.33 -32.99 39.01
CA GLU A 423 -0.69 -31.95 39.22
C GLU A 423 -0.40 -31.05 40.43
N LYS A 424 0.36 -31.55 41.43
CA LYS A 424 0.75 -30.76 42.60
C LYS A 424 1.91 -29.82 42.31
N ASN A 425 2.79 -30.18 41.37
CA ASN A 425 3.99 -29.42 41.00
C ASN A 425 4.23 -29.45 39.49
N PRO A 426 3.41 -28.71 38.70
CA PRO A 426 3.60 -28.66 37.26
C PRO A 426 4.94 -28.02 36.91
N LEU A 427 5.59 -28.52 35.85
CA LEU A 427 6.84 -27.95 35.33
C LEU A 427 6.69 -26.44 35.13
N ALA A 428 7.76 -25.70 35.42
CA ALA A 428 7.75 -24.23 35.46
C ALA A 428 7.17 -23.60 34.18
N ILE A 429 7.50 -24.16 33.02
CA ILE A 429 7.04 -23.67 31.71
C ILE A 429 5.51 -23.79 31.51
N PHE A 430 4.83 -24.65 32.26
CA PHE A 430 3.38 -24.80 32.26
C PHE A 430 2.70 -24.04 33.39
N ASN A 431 3.43 -23.69 34.45
CA ASN A 431 2.87 -23.06 35.65
C ASN A 431 2.68 -21.54 35.47
N LEU A 432 1.41 -21.12 35.38
CA LEU A 432 1.01 -19.72 35.24
C LEU A 432 0.63 -19.05 36.57
N SER A 433 0.77 -19.77 37.69
CA SER A 433 0.55 -19.23 39.04
C SER A 433 1.54 -18.11 39.36
N LEU A 434 1.08 -17.08 40.07
CA LEU A 434 1.95 -16.02 40.60
C LEU A 434 2.81 -16.48 41.79
N LYS A 435 2.52 -17.65 42.37
CA LYS A 435 3.35 -18.22 43.45
C LYS A 435 4.73 -18.57 42.91
N ASN A 436 5.76 -18.17 43.65
CA ASN A 436 7.15 -18.54 43.33
C ASN A 436 7.35 -20.04 43.59
N MET A 437 8.18 -20.66 42.75
CA MET A 437 8.62 -22.04 42.95
C MET A 437 9.87 -22.10 43.85
N PRO A 438 10.16 -23.23 44.51
CA PRO A 438 11.39 -23.41 45.25
C PRO A 438 12.65 -23.13 44.39
N GLY A 439 13.54 -22.28 44.88
CA GLY A 439 14.78 -21.89 44.18
C GLY A 439 14.57 -21.05 42.92
N GLU A 440 13.39 -20.44 42.75
CA GLU A 440 13.13 -19.56 41.63
C GLU A 440 13.55 -18.11 41.91
N SER A 441 14.36 -17.55 41.02
CA SER A 441 14.83 -16.16 41.05
C SER A 441 14.40 -15.44 39.79
N TRP A 442 13.99 -14.17 39.90
CA TRP A 442 13.54 -13.34 38.79
C TRP A 442 14.55 -12.25 38.44
N LYS A 443 14.75 -11.98 37.14
CA LYS A 443 15.52 -10.85 36.61
C LYS A 443 14.68 -10.02 35.66
N ALA A 444 14.96 -8.72 35.55
CA ALA A 444 14.31 -7.85 34.57
C ALA A 444 14.66 -8.30 33.14
N LEU A 445 13.67 -8.26 32.24
CA LEU A 445 13.94 -8.50 30.83
C LEU A 445 14.68 -7.30 30.22
N PRO A 446 15.74 -7.52 29.41
CA PRO A 446 16.53 -6.44 28.81
C PRO A 446 15.67 -5.47 28.00
N GLY A 447 15.82 -4.17 28.25
CA GLY A 447 15.03 -3.12 27.60
C GLY A 447 13.57 -3.00 28.07
N LEU A 448 13.14 -3.81 29.05
CA LEU A 448 11.76 -3.88 29.54
C LEU A 448 11.68 -3.72 31.07
N HIS A 449 12.61 -2.96 31.65
CA HIS A 449 12.69 -2.69 33.08
C HIS A 449 11.37 -2.10 33.61
N GLY A 450 10.94 -2.59 34.78
CA GLY A 450 9.67 -2.18 35.40
C GLY A 450 8.41 -2.70 34.71
N LYS A 451 8.52 -3.46 33.61
CA LYS A 451 7.36 -3.97 32.84
C LYS A 451 7.30 -5.48 32.79
N TYR A 452 8.43 -6.14 32.54
CA TYR A 452 8.51 -7.60 32.44
C TYR A 452 9.75 -8.17 33.12
N VAL A 453 9.61 -9.37 33.71
CA VAL A 453 10.68 -10.13 34.35
C VAL A 453 10.66 -11.58 33.85
N ILE A 454 11.81 -12.25 33.90
CA ILE A 454 12.00 -13.65 33.55
C ILE A 454 12.65 -14.40 34.71
N SER A 455 12.21 -15.63 34.98
CA SER A 455 12.78 -16.47 36.04
C SER A 455 13.84 -17.42 35.52
N ASN A 456 14.76 -17.83 36.39
CA ASN A 456 15.78 -18.86 36.10
C ASN A 456 15.16 -20.22 35.73
N ARG A 457 13.88 -20.43 36.03
CA ARG A 457 13.10 -21.63 35.69
C ARG A 457 12.35 -21.52 34.35
N GLY A 458 12.50 -20.42 33.60
CA GLY A 458 11.88 -20.24 32.29
C GLY A 458 10.49 -19.60 32.31
N ARG A 459 10.03 -19.06 33.44
CA ARG A 459 8.75 -18.33 33.48
C ARG A 459 8.94 -16.87 33.12
N VAL A 460 7.95 -16.27 32.45
CA VAL A 460 7.98 -14.85 32.10
C VAL A 460 6.77 -14.17 32.72
N LYS A 461 6.97 -13.08 33.44
CA LYS A 461 5.91 -12.37 34.17
C LYS A 461 5.85 -10.92 33.73
N ARG A 462 4.64 -10.46 33.43
CA ARG A 462 4.28 -9.05 33.27
C ARG A 462 4.00 -8.45 34.65
N LEU A 463 4.65 -7.35 34.98
CA LEU A 463 4.42 -6.60 36.21
C LEU A 463 3.14 -5.76 36.15
N SER A 464 2.63 -5.35 37.29
CA SER A 464 1.53 -4.39 37.42
C SER A 464 2.08 -2.94 37.48
N GLY A 465 1.17 -1.96 37.50
CA GLY A 465 1.52 -0.56 37.74
C GLY A 465 1.95 0.24 36.51
N TRP A 466 1.88 -0.34 35.31
CA TRP A 466 2.24 0.34 34.07
C TRP A 466 1.16 0.23 33.00
N GLY A 467 1.20 1.15 32.03
CA GLY A 467 0.22 1.24 30.95
C GLY A 467 0.84 1.22 29.57
N ALA A 468 0.07 0.75 28.59
CA ALA A 468 0.44 0.77 27.17
C ALA A 468 -0.80 1.06 26.31
N GLY A 469 -0.83 2.24 25.68
CA GLY A 469 -2.04 2.69 24.97
C GLY A 469 -3.20 2.92 25.93
N PHE A 470 -4.36 2.32 25.64
CA PHE A 470 -5.58 2.47 26.47
C PHE A 470 -5.67 1.44 27.62
N ARG A 471 -4.63 0.60 27.80
CA ARG A 471 -4.59 -0.46 28.81
C ARG A 471 -3.70 -0.06 29.99
N PHE A 472 -4.18 -0.30 31.20
CA PHE A 472 -3.39 -0.21 32.42
C PHE A 472 -3.36 -1.57 33.11
N TYR A 473 -2.17 -2.11 33.35
CA TYR A 473 -1.99 -3.42 33.96
C TYR A 473 -2.05 -3.29 35.48
N LYS A 474 -3.21 -3.60 36.07
CA LYS A 474 -3.43 -3.48 37.51
C LYS A 474 -2.86 -4.67 38.29
N GLU A 475 -2.81 -5.84 37.67
CA GLU A 475 -2.29 -7.07 38.28
C GLU A 475 -1.18 -7.70 37.44
N GLU A 476 -0.25 -8.34 38.14
CA GLU A 476 0.81 -9.13 37.54
C GLU A 476 0.24 -10.36 36.82
N GLN A 477 0.96 -10.88 35.81
CA GLN A 477 0.54 -12.08 35.10
C GLN A 477 1.73 -12.85 34.54
N VAL A 478 1.82 -14.15 34.83
CA VAL A 478 2.73 -15.05 34.12
C VAL A 478 2.20 -15.29 32.71
N LEU A 479 3.05 -15.07 31.71
CA LEU A 479 2.71 -15.16 30.30
C LEU A 479 2.66 -16.61 29.83
N HIS A 480 1.78 -16.88 28.86
CA HIS A 480 1.78 -18.14 28.14
C HIS A 480 3.01 -18.22 27.22
N LEU A 481 3.79 -19.28 27.39
CA LEU A 481 4.81 -19.69 26.43
C LEU A 481 4.17 -20.44 25.25
N ASN A 482 4.80 -20.35 24.08
CA ASN A 482 4.36 -20.97 22.83
C ASN A 482 5.49 -21.79 22.22
N LEU A 483 5.12 -22.80 21.41
CA LEU A 483 6.05 -23.65 20.66
C LEU A 483 6.11 -23.22 19.19
N HIS A 484 7.33 -23.04 18.66
CA HIS A 484 7.58 -22.86 17.23
C HIS A 484 7.77 -24.22 16.55
N LYS A 485 6.89 -24.59 15.61
CA LYS A 485 6.83 -25.95 15.04
C LYS A 485 8.03 -26.31 14.16
N SER A 486 8.56 -25.39 13.35
CA SER A 486 9.66 -25.69 12.41
C SER A 486 11.02 -25.86 13.08
N ASP A 487 11.27 -25.10 14.14
CA ASP A 487 12.60 -24.95 14.75
C ASP A 487 12.67 -25.51 16.18
N ASN A 488 11.56 -26.10 16.65
CA ASN A 488 11.39 -26.74 17.95
C ASN A 488 11.92 -25.92 19.15
N TYR A 489 11.54 -24.64 19.27
CA TYR A 489 11.91 -23.79 20.40
C TYR A 489 10.71 -23.08 21.05
N LEU A 490 10.87 -22.75 22.32
CA LEU A 490 9.88 -22.01 23.11
C LEU A 490 10.05 -20.50 22.95
N TYR A 491 8.94 -19.77 22.81
CA TYR A 491 8.93 -18.32 22.69
C TYR A 491 7.74 -17.67 23.39
N PHE A 492 7.87 -16.36 23.64
CA PHE A 492 6.80 -15.51 24.15
C PHE A 492 6.73 -14.18 23.40
N ARG A 493 5.64 -13.43 23.63
CA ARG A 493 5.43 -12.09 23.08
C ARG A 493 5.16 -11.11 24.21
N VAL A 494 5.71 -9.91 24.10
CA VAL A 494 5.38 -8.78 24.97
C VAL A 494 4.33 -7.91 24.30
N HIS A 495 3.92 -6.82 24.94
CA HIS A 495 2.93 -5.92 24.35
C HIS A 495 3.48 -5.29 23.05
N PRO A 496 2.70 -5.20 21.94
CA PRO A 496 3.20 -4.71 20.64
C PRO A 496 3.75 -3.29 20.62
N LYS A 497 3.39 -2.44 21.60
CA LYS A 497 3.97 -1.10 21.76
C LYS A 497 5.37 -1.10 22.39
N GLU A 498 5.74 -2.18 23.06
CA GLU A 498 7.06 -2.37 23.64
C GLU A 498 7.99 -3.06 22.64
N ASP A 499 7.53 -4.18 22.06
CA ASP A 499 8.24 -4.86 20.99
C ASP A 499 7.26 -5.74 20.19
N VAL A 500 7.38 -5.70 18.86
CA VAL A 500 6.56 -6.49 17.94
C VAL A 500 7.13 -7.89 17.70
N ASN A 501 8.42 -8.09 17.98
CA ASN A 501 9.12 -9.34 17.71
C ASN A 501 8.89 -10.39 18.80
N THR A 502 8.83 -11.65 18.40
CA THR A 502 8.82 -12.78 19.34
C THR A 502 10.16 -12.89 20.06
N LYS A 503 10.12 -13.29 21.33
CA LYS A 503 11.32 -13.50 22.15
C LYS A 503 11.53 -14.99 22.36
N SER A 504 12.67 -15.51 21.88
CA SER A 504 13.09 -16.89 22.17
C SER A 504 13.41 -17.02 23.65
N LEU A 505 12.79 -18.00 24.32
CA LEU A 505 12.96 -18.22 25.75
C LEU A 505 14.42 -18.54 26.09
N ALA A 506 15.05 -19.44 25.33
CA ALA A 506 16.43 -19.85 25.56
C ALA A 506 17.43 -18.69 25.42
N ARG A 507 17.25 -17.80 24.42
CA ARG A 507 18.09 -16.59 24.29
C ARG A 507 17.99 -15.69 25.51
N MET A 508 16.76 -15.43 25.97
CA MET A 508 16.54 -14.55 27.13
C MET A 508 17.09 -15.17 28.41
N LEU A 509 16.91 -16.48 28.61
CA LEU A 509 17.46 -17.20 29.77
C LEU A 509 18.99 -17.17 29.81
N TYR A 510 19.63 -17.45 28.67
CA TYR A 510 21.09 -17.43 28.57
C TYR A 510 21.63 -16.02 28.85
N TYR A 511 21.05 -15.00 28.23
CA TYR A 511 21.44 -13.61 28.47
C TYR A 511 21.30 -13.24 29.96
N CYS A 512 20.14 -13.52 30.57
CA CYS A 512 19.86 -13.08 31.93
C CYS A 512 20.62 -13.87 32.99
N PHE A 513 20.87 -15.17 32.80
CA PHE A 513 21.35 -16.05 33.87
C PHE A 513 22.67 -16.76 33.60
N VAL A 514 23.17 -16.78 32.36
CA VAL A 514 24.41 -17.48 32.00
C VAL A 514 25.50 -16.49 31.59
N LYS A 515 25.30 -15.75 30.49
CA LYS A 515 26.28 -14.77 29.99
C LYS A 515 25.59 -13.75 29.08
N GLU A 516 25.86 -12.47 29.31
CA GLU A 516 25.40 -11.38 28.45
C GLU A 516 26.09 -11.41 27.08
N PHE A 517 25.35 -11.07 26.04
CA PHE A 517 25.83 -10.98 24.66
C PHE A 517 24.88 -10.08 23.85
N ASP A 518 25.30 -9.62 22.66
CA ASP A 518 24.44 -8.77 21.84
C ASP A 518 23.18 -9.53 21.39
N LEU A 519 22.02 -9.12 21.91
CA LEU A 519 20.73 -9.70 21.58
C LEU A 519 20.30 -9.42 20.13
N GLN A 520 20.87 -8.42 19.46
CA GLN A 520 20.61 -8.12 18.05
C GLN A 520 21.49 -8.93 17.10
N ASP A 521 22.57 -9.54 17.59
CA ASP A 521 23.43 -10.38 16.77
C ASP A 521 22.70 -11.67 16.38
N ARG A 522 22.35 -11.74 15.09
CA ARG A 522 21.66 -12.87 14.47
C ARG A 522 22.61 -14.00 14.08
N THR A 523 23.92 -13.78 14.10
CA THR A 523 24.92 -14.81 13.79
C THR A 523 25.13 -15.77 14.95
N LEU A 524 24.73 -15.39 16.17
CA LEU A 524 24.83 -16.21 17.38
C LEU A 524 23.49 -16.89 17.68
N ARG A 525 23.51 -18.17 18.05
CA ARG A 525 22.34 -18.96 18.44
C ARG A 525 22.58 -19.62 19.80
N VAL A 526 21.59 -19.53 20.69
CA VAL A 526 21.60 -20.31 21.94
C VAL A 526 21.03 -21.69 21.63
N VAL A 527 21.88 -22.71 21.79
CA VAL A 527 21.50 -24.11 21.61
C VAL A 527 21.10 -24.68 22.97
N ASN A 528 19.89 -25.24 23.03
CA ASN A 528 19.40 -25.95 24.20
C ASN A 528 19.79 -27.44 24.09
N GLN A 529 20.67 -27.90 24.98
CA GLN A 529 21.14 -29.29 25.05
C GLN A 529 20.38 -30.11 26.12
N ASN A 530 19.31 -29.57 26.69
CA ASN A 530 18.42 -30.33 27.55
C ASN A 530 17.76 -31.48 26.78
N LYS A 531 17.52 -32.60 27.50
CA LYS A 531 16.88 -33.79 26.92
C LYS A 531 15.52 -33.45 26.31
N HIS A 532 14.73 -32.65 27.03
CA HIS A 532 13.50 -32.08 26.52
C HIS A 532 13.53 -30.56 26.57
N ILE A 533 12.82 -29.90 25.64
CA ILE A 533 12.79 -28.43 25.55
C ILE A 533 12.08 -27.75 26.73
N TRP A 534 11.35 -28.52 27.53
CA TRP A 534 10.68 -28.08 28.75
C TRP A 534 11.52 -28.27 30.02
N ASP A 535 12.63 -29.03 29.93
CA ASP A 535 13.59 -29.15 31.00
C ASP A 535 14.49 -27.91 30.94
N ILE A 536 14.32 -26.99 31.89
CA ILE A 536 15.12 -25.76 31.96
C ILE A 536 16.29 -26.00 32.92
N ASP A 537 17.35 -26.62 32.39
CA ASP A 537 18.69 -26.58 33.01
C ASP A 537 19.53 -25.53 32.28
N LEU A 538 19.89 -24.47 33.00
CA LEU A 538 20.66 -23.35 32.45
C LEU A 538 22.09 -23.75 32.10
N SER A 539 22.67 -24.75 32.76
CA SER A 539 24.03 -25.23 32.49
C SER A 539 24.14 -25.92 31.12
N LYS A 540 23.02 -26.37 30.57
CA LYS A 540 22.90 -27.02 29.25
C LYS A 540 22.52 -26.06 28.14
N LEU A 541 22.59 -24.76 28.39
CA LEU A 541 22.45 -23.73 27.37
C LEU A 541 23.85 -23.29 26.92
N SER A 542 24.12 -23.31 25.61
CA SER A 542 25.39 -22.82 25.06
C SER A 542 25.15 -21.83 23.92
N LEU A 543 25.97 -20.77 23.87
CA LEU A 543 25.98 -19.81 22.77
C LEU A 543 26.96 -20.30 21.70
N ARG A 544 26.48 -20.50 20.47
CA ARG A 544 27.28 -20.94 19.33
C ARG A 544 27.09 -20.01 18.15
N SER A 545 28.05 -19.98 17.23
CA SER A 545 27.82 -19.38 15.91
C SER A 545 26.76 -20.20 15.16
N ILE A 546 26.02 -19.57 14.24
CA ILE A 546 25.04 -20.26 13.40
C ILE A 546 25.70 -21.38 12.59
N LEU A 547 26.92 -21.17 12.11
CA LEU A 547 27.68 -22.16 11.34
C LEU A 547 28.00 -23.41 12.19
N ASP A 548 28.37 -23.22 13.46
CA ASP A 548 28.70 -24.33 14.38
C ASP A 548 27.45 -25.01 14.98
N ALA A 549 26.29 -24.35 14.94
CA ALA A 549 25.05 -24.88 15.49
C ALA A 549 24.38 -25.92 14.58
N PHE A 550 24.69 -25.93 13.28
CA PHE A 550 24.20 -26.94 12.32
C PHE A 550 25.02 -28.25 12.33
N ASN A 551 26.25 -28.21 12.83
CA ASN A 551 27.07 -29.40 13.03
C ASN A 551 26.75 -30.06 14.39
N ARG A 552 25.71 -30.89 14.44
CA ARG A 552 25.60 -31.89 15.51
C ARG A 552 26.48 -33.10 15.14
N PRO A 553 27.39 -33.57 16.02
CA PRO A 553 27.95 -34.90 15.85
C PRO A 553 26.81 -35.92 16.01
N SER A 554 26.72 -36.84 15.06
CA SER A 554 25.89 -38.03 15.14
C SER A 554 26.36 -38.85 16.35
N ASN A 555 25.55 -38.88 17.40
CA ASN A 555 25.63 -39.89 18.47
C ASN A 555 24.21 -40.40 18.72
#